data_AF-A0A072NQT0-F1
#
_entry.id   AF-A0A072NQT0-F1
#
_cell.length_a   1.000
_cell.length_b   1.000
_cell.length_c   1.000
_cell.angle_alpha   90.00
_cell.angle_beta   90.00
_cell.angle_gamma   90.00
#
_symmetry.space_group_name_H-M   'P 1'
#
loop_
_entity.id
_entity.type
_entity.pdbx_description
1 polymer ?
#
loop_
_entity_poly.entity_id
_entity_poly.type
_entity_poly.pdbx_seq_one_letter_code
_entity_poly.pdbx_strand_id
1 'polypeptide(L)'
;MVIQNLVNTKQYFVNETKMNYFVVYEKFEKVKAFFKDKYIEEWNAGTEELIHIFYANSKSDSVRSLRSFKLNQEKMSIEDTLQTIKQEHKEIFK
;
A
#
# COMPACT_ATOMS: atom_id res chain seq x y z
N MET A 1 20.47 5.99 -0.42
CA MET A 1 19.39 5.26 0.28
C MET A 1 18.07 5.93 -0.04
N VAL A 2 17.01 5.15 -0.26
CA VAL A 2 15.65 5.68 -0.33
C VAL A 2 14.95 5.29 0.96
N ILE A 3 14.45 6.28 1.68
CA ILE A 3 13.68 6.11 2.91
C ILE A 3 12.21 6.32 2.53
N GLN A 4 11.35 5.38 2.92
CA GLN A 4 9.90 5.50 2.78
C GLN A 4 9.31 5.72 4.16
N ASN A 5 8.79 6.91 4.40
CA ASN A 5 8.10 7.23 5.65
C ASN A 5 6.60 7.00 5.44
N LEU A 6 6.03 6.03 6.15
CA LEU A 6 4.57 5.81 6.15
C LEU A 6 3.91 6.98 6.88
N VAL A 7 3.17 7.82 6.16
CA VAL A 7 2.52 9.02 6.71
C VAL A 7 1.02 8.86 6.87
N ASN A 8 0.40 7.91 6.17
CA ASN A 8 -1.01 7.58 6.34
C ASN A 8 -1.28 6.12 6.02
N THR A 9 -2.15 5.49 6.79
CA THR A 9 -2.66 4.15 6.52
C THR A 9 -4.15 4.08 6.83
N LYS A 10 -4.90 3.37 5.99
CA LYS A 10 -6.34 3.20 6.17
C LYS A 10 -6.78 1.84 5.65
N GLN A 11 -7.59 1.15 6.44
CA GLN A 11 -8.23 -0.09 5.98
C GLN A 11 -9.58 0.21 5.33
N TYR A 12 -9.84 -0.44 4.20
CA TYR A 12 -11.11 -0.42 3.47
C TYR A 12 -11.85 -1.75 3.60
N PHE A 13 -13.16 -1.70 3.33
CA PHE A 13 -14.06 -2.87 3.29
C PHE A 13 -14.06 -3.68 4.60
N VAL A 14 -13.86 -2.99 5.73
CA VAL A 14 -13.95 -3.59 7.06
C VAL A 14 -15.33 -4.22 7.20
N ASN A 15 -15.36 -5.48 7.63
CA ASN A 15 -16.56 -6.33 7.73
C ASN A 15 -17.17 -6.83 6.40
N GLU A 16 -16.82 -6.26 5.25
CA GLU A 16 -17.23 -6.74 3.92
C GLU A 16 -16.30 -7.88 3.42
N THR A 17 -15.02 -7.86 3.78
CA THR A 17 -14.05 -8.90 3.40
C THR A 17 -14.12 -10.14 4.30
N LYS A 18 -13.70 -11.29 3.77
CA LYS A 18 -13.44 -12.50 4.55
C LYS A 18 -12.37 -12.23 5.62
N MET A 19 -12.43 -12.97 6.73
CA MET A 19 -11.63 -12.69 7.94
C MET A 19 -10.10 -12.64 7.73
N ASN A 20 -9.59 -13.35 6.71
CA ASN A 20 -8.17 -13.43 6.41
C ASN A 20 -7.70 -12.42 5.36
N TYR A 21 -8.59 -11.55 4.86
CA TYR A 21 -8.29 -10.60 3.78
C TYR A 21 -8.44 -9.17 4.25
N PHE A 22 -7.46 -8.34 3.88
CA PHE A 22 -7.40 -6.94 4.25
C PHE A 22 -7.12 -6.11 3.01
N VAL A 23 -7.89 -5.05 2.81
CA VAL A 23 -7.61 -4.03 1.80
C VAL A 23 -7.09 -2.80 2.51
N VAL A 24 -5.82 -2.46 2.30
CA VAL A 24 -5.12 -1.42 3.05
C VAL A 24 -4.56 -0.40 2.10
N TYR A 25 -4.88 0.86 2.34
CA TYR A 25 -4.23 2.00 1.72
C TYR A 25 -3.05 2.46 2.55
N GLU A 26 -1.97 2.81 1.87
CA GLU A 26 -0.76 3.36 2.47
C GLU A 26 -0.28 4.55 1.64
N LYS A 27 0.08 5.63 2.33
CA LYS A 27 0.76 6.79 1.75
C LYS A 27 2.14 6.92 2.34
N PHE A 28 3.12 6.97 1.46
CA PHE A 28 4.52 7.15 1.80
C PHE A 28 5.02 8.51 1.31
N GLU A 29 5.79 9.18 2.15
CA GLU A 29 6.72 10.22 1.72
C GLU A 29 8.08 9.59 1.47
N LYS A 30 8.67 9.87 0.29
CA LYS A 30 9.97 9.34 -0.10
C LYS A 30 11.04 10.39 0.14
N VAL A 31 12.09 10.01 0.83
CA VAL A 31 13.31 10.81 0.99
C VAL A 31 14.47 10.07 0.35
N LYS A 32 15.22 10.75 -0.50
CA LYS A 32 16.49 10.26 -1.03
C LYS A 32 17.61 10.84 -0.17
N ALA A 33 18.34 9.96 0.49
CA ALA A 33 19.50 10.31 1.30
C ALA A 33 20.78 9.81 0.62
N PHE A 34 21.79 10.67 0.53
CA PHE A 34 23.10 10.34 -0.03
C PHE A 34 24.20 10.79 0.92
N PHE A 35 25.26 9.99 1.01
CA PHE A 35 26.43 10.36 1.78
C PHE A 35 27.45 11.03 0.85
N LYS A 36 27.80 12.28 1.15
CA LYS A 36 28.75 13.07 0.37
C LYS A 36 29.62 13.90 1.31
N ASP A 37 30.94 13.88 1.07
CA ASP A 37 31.92 14.70 1.78
C ASP A 37 31.81 14.69 3.32
N LYS A 38 31.51 13.51 3.90
CA LYS A 38 31.29 13.26 5.34
C LYS A 38 29.93 13.71 5.90
N TYR A 39 29.00 14.17 5.07
CA TYR A 39 27.65 14.57 5.46
C TYR A 39 26.58 13.71 4.80
N ILE A 40 25.39 13.69 5.40
CA ILE A 40 24.18 13.13 4.79
C ILE A 40 23.39 14.29 4.19
N GLU A 41 23.15 14.24 2.88
CA GLU A 41 22.23 15.14 2.20
C GLU A 41 20.91 14.42 1.94
N GLU A 42 19.79 15.07 2.28
CA GLU A 42 18.44 14.55 2.10
C GLU A 42 17.64 15.42 1.14
N TRP A 43 16.91 14.75 0.24
CA TRP A 43 16.12 15.40 -0.79
C TRP A 43 14.74 14.77 -0.83
N ASN A 44 13.69 15.59 -0.92
CA ASN A 44 12.33 15.09 -1.11
C ASN A 44 12.23 14.39 -2.48
N ALA A 45 11.82 13.13 -2.47
CA ALA A 45 11.71 12.26 -3.64
C ALA A 45 10.26 11.96 -4.02
N GLY A 46 9.31 12.74 -3.49
CA GLY A 46 7.88 12.69 -3.80
C GLY A 46 7.06 11.82 -2.86
N THR A 47 5.81 11.59 -3.23
CA THR A 47 4.88 10.73 -2.50
C THR A 47 4.55 9.48 -3.31
N GLU A 48 4.25 8.39 -2.61
CA GLU A 48 3.73 7.16 -3.19
C GLU A 48 2.48 6.73 -2.44
N GLU A 49 1.41 6.51 -3.19
CA GLU A 49 0.14 6.04 -2.66
C GLU A 49 -0.16 4.66 -3.23
N LEU A 50 -0.48 3.74 -2.32
CA LEU A 50 -0.63 2.32 -2.60
C LEU A 50 -1.95 1.83 -2.01
N ILE A 51 -2.60 0.91 -2.72
CA ILE A 51 -3.64 0.05 -2.14
C ILE A 51 -3.19 -1.39 -2.28
N HIS A 52 -3.16 -2.10 -1.16
CA HIS A 52 -2.75 -3.48 -1.06
C HIS A 52 -3.93 -4.39 -0.72
N ILE A 53 -3.97 -5.57 -1.34
CA ILE A 53 -4.78 -6.69 -0.89
C ILE A 53 -3.85 -7.64 -0.16
N PHE A 54 -4.00 -7.74 1.15
CA PHE A 54 -3.25 -8.67 1.99
C PHE A 54 -4.06 -9.92 2.31
N TYR A 55 -3.36 -11.04 2.41
CA TYR A 55 -3.87 -12.30 2.95
C TYR A 55 -3.06 -12.71 4.18
N ALA A 56 -3.75 -12.86 5.32
CA ALA A 56 -3.19 -13.41 6.54
C ALA A 56 -3.40 -14.93 6.56
N ASN A 57 -2.31 -15.68 6.55
CA ASN A 57 -2.36 -17.12 6.74
C ASN A 57 -2.36 -17.44 8.23
N SER A 58 -3.52 -17.84 8.75
CA SER A 58 -3.71 -18.20 10.17
C SER A 58 -2.88 -19.40 10.64
N LYS A 59 -2.29 -20.19 9.73
CA LYS A 59 -1.45 -21.34 10.09
C LYS A 59 0.03 -21.00 10.25
N SER A 60 0.48 -19.88 9.69
CA SER A 60 1.90 -19.53 9.61
C SER A 60 2.23 -18.14 10.16
N ASP A 61 1.29 -17.51 10.86
CA ASP A 61 1.40 -16.16 11.43
C ASP A 61 2.03 -15.15 10.46
N SER A 62 1.69 -15.28 9.18
CA SER A 62 2.28 -14.49 8.11
C SER A 62 1.23 -13.77 7.30
N VAL A 63 1.55 -12.54 6.92
CA VAL A 63 0.76 -11.71 6.03
C VAL A 63 1.52 -11.55 4.73
N ARG A 64 0.85 -11.80 3.60
CA ARG A 64 1.44 -11.59 2.27
C ARG A 64 0.60 -10.65 1.44
N SER A 65 1.24 -9.80 0.65
CA SER A 65 0.56 -9.03 -0.38
C SER A 65 0.20 -9.96 -1.53
N LEU A 66 -1.08 -10.00 -1.88
CA LEU A 66 -1.59 -10.69 -3.07
C LEU A 66 -1.54 -9.78 -4.29
N ARG A 67 -1.84 -8.49 -4.08
CA ARG A 67 -1.87 -7.48 -5.14
C ARG A 67 -1.59 -6.11 -4.54
N SER A 68 -0.93 -5.26 -5.32
CA SER A 68 -0.64 -3.87 -4.98
C SER A 68 -0.98 -2.99 -6.18
N PHE A 69 -1.69 -1.90 -5.93
CA PHE A 69 -2.06 -0.90 -6.93
C PHE A 69 -1.32 0.40 -6.62
N LYS A 70 -0.71 1.01 -7.64
CA LYS A 70 0.12 2.21 -7.48
C LYS A 70 -0.61 3.41 -8.04
N LEU A 71 -1.34 4.12 -7.17
CA LEU A 71 -2.27 5.17 -7.57
C LEU A 71 -1.58 6.28 -8.40
N ASN A 72 -0.42 6.75 -7.93
CA ASN A 72 0.32 7.84 -8.58
C ASN A 72 0.92 7.43 -9.94
N GLN A 73 1.22 6.15 -10.15
CA GLN A 73 1.81 5.65 -11.42
C GLN A 73 0.73 5.26 -12.43
N GLU A 74 -0.37 4.69 -11.94
CA GLU A 74 -1.49 4.22 -12.77
C GLU A 74 -2.51 5.32 -13.06
N LYS A 75 -2.32 6.52 -12.49
CA LYS A 75 -3.26 7.66 -12.55
C LYS A 75 -4.69 7.26 -12.13
N MET A 76 -4.80 6.30 -11.23
CA MET A 76 -6.06 5.84 -10.67
C MET A 76 -6.36 6.60 -9.38
N SER A 77 -7.63 6.98 -9.19
CA SER A 77 -8.08 7.47 -7.88
C SER A 77 -8.23 6.30 -6.90
N ILE A 78 -8.30 6.62 -5.60
CA ILE A 78 -8.61 5.64 -4.56
C ILE A 78 -9.95 4.96 -4.89
N GLU A 79 -10.96 5.73 -5.24
CA GLU A 79 -12.31 5.26 -5.56
C GLU A 79 -12.32 4.31 -6.75
N ASP A 80 -11.60 4.65 -7.83
CA ASP A 80 -11.50 3.78 -9.01
C ASP A 80 -10.87 2.45 -8.65
N THR A 81 -9.76 2.47 -7.91
CA THR A 81 -9.10 1.24 -7.46
C THR A 81 -9.99 0.41 -6.55
N LEU A 82 -10.74 1.03 -5.64
CA LEU A 82 -11.69 0.33 -4.78
C LEU A 82 -12.83 -0.32 -5.59
N GLN A 83 -13.31 0.33 -6.65
CA GLN A 83 -14.28 -0.27 -7.58
C GLN A 83 -13.69 -1.44 -8.36
N THR A 84 -12.46 -1.29 -8.88
CA THR A 84 -11.73 -2.38 -9.56
C THR A 84 -11.58 -3.59 -8.63
N ILE A 85 -11.21 -3.38 -7.37
CA ILE A 85 -11.11 -4.46 -6.39
C ILE A 85 -12.45 -5.16 -6.19
N LYS A 86 -13.57 -4.43 -6.08
CA LYS A 86 -14.91 -5.03 -5.96
C LYS A 86 -15.32 -5.83 -7.21
N GLN A 87 -14.88 -5.43 -8.39
CA GLN A 87 -15.24 -6.08 -9.65
C GLN A 87 -14.38 -7.31 -9.95
N GLU A 88 -13.07 -7.20 -9.75
CA GLU A 88 -12.09 -8.20 -10.17
C GLU A 88 -11.73 -9.19 -9.05
N HIS A 89 -11.78 -8.76 -7.78
CA HIS A 89 -11.37 -9.56 -6.63
C HIS A 89 -12.54 -10.04 -5.78
N LYS A 90 -13.64 -10.49 -6.41
CA LYS A 90 -14.85 -10.95 -5.70
C LYS A 90 -14.57 -12.06 -4.70
N GLU A 91 -13.53 -12.85 -4.92
CA GLU A 91 -13.11 -13.96 -4.06
C GLU A 91 -12.71 -13.54 -2.64
N ILE A 92 -12.39 -12.27 -2.40
CA ILE A 92 -11.99 -11.78 -1.07
C ILE A 92 -13.17 -11.30 -0.22
N PHE A 93 -14.33 -11.08 -0.83
CA PHE A 93 -15.56 -10.60 -0.19
C PHE A 93 -16.43 -11.76 0.32
N LYS A 94 -17.26 -11.50 1.34
CA LYS A 94 -18.20 -12.47 1.93
C LYS A 94 -19.39 -12.76 1.03
#